data_AF-A0A535PS54-F1
#
_entry.id   AF-A0A535PS54-F1
#
_cell.length_a   1.000
_cell.length_b   1.000
_cell.length_c   1.000
_cell.angle_alpha   90.00
_cell.angle_beta   90.00
_cell.angle_gamma   90.00
#
_symmetry.space_group_name_H-M   'P 1'
#
loop_
_entity.id
_entity.type
_entity.pdbx_description
1 polymer ?
#
loop_
_entity_poly.entity_id
_entity_poly.type
_entity_poly.pdbx_seq_one_letter_code
_entity_poly.pdbx_strand_id
1 'polypeptide(L)'
;MSRQNGVVYVELPKAEGTEMREMWRAHLHLVEGHVAACHVFSLVDERKLLSDDEALRWLAGWGQRELAWSLEVFTLHKTAPRPAPADPLPPPRHVAPAQRVSQPANLPNPARYGSPPHHVAQPEGLLQLARQNTPPQRIVQAEQSLISSWPRKHRQVFALVDGKRSVRHIATILKLSPADVEVVVNELQSLGVIRK
;
A
#
# COMPACT_ATOMS: atom_id res chain seq x y z
N MET A 1 -6.13 -11.98 -5.94
CA MET A 1 -6.12 -10.55 -5.54
C MET A 1 -5.99 -10.51 -4.03
N SER A 2 -5.02 -9.77 -3.49
CA SER A 2 -4.77 -9.75 -2.04
C SER A 2 -5.81 -8.87 -1.35
N ARG A 3 -6.61 -9.44 -0.45
CA ARG A 3 -7.59 -8.71 0.37
C ARG A 3 -6.83 -8.08 1.54
N GLN A 4 -6.49 -6.80 1.41
CA GLN A 4 -5.72 -6.09 2.42
C GLN A 4 -6.65 -5.49 3.48
N ASN A 5 -6.24 -5.61 4.74
CA ASN A 5 -6.81 -4.87 5.85
C ASN A 5 -5.89 -3.67 6.12
N GLY A 6 -6.45 -2.52 6.44
CA GLY A 6 -5.63 -1.34 6.72
C GLY A 6 -6.45 -0.08 7.00
N VAL A 7 -5.77 1.03 7.28
CA VAL A 7 -6.39 2.35 7.30
C VAL A 7 -5.83 3.17 6.16
N VAL A 8 -6.73 3.76 5.39
CA VAL A 8 -6.42 4.70 4.32
C VAL A 8 -6.78 6.09 4.79
N TYR A 9 -5.86 7.02 4.60
CA TYR A 9 -6.08 8.43 4.81
C TYR A 9 -6.28 9.13 3.48
N VAL A 10 -7.22 10.05 3.47
CA VAL A 10 -7.53 10.89 2.31
C VAL A 10 -7.49 12.34 2.75
N GLU A 11 -6.70 13.13 2.04
CA GLU A 11 -6.53 14.55 2.29
C GLU A 11 -6.68 15.35 1.00
N LEU A 12 -7.04 16.61 1.12
CA LEU A 12 -6.89 17.56 0.02
C LEU A 12 -5.42 17.97 -0.10
N PRO A 13 -4.84 17.96 -1.33
CA PRO A 13 -3.55 18.56 -1.55
C PRO A 13 -3.63 20.03 -1.17
N LYS A 14 -2.63 20.50 -0.42
CA LYS A 14 -2.49 21.92 -0.07
C LYS A 14 -2.27 22.70 -1.37
N ALA A 15 -3.34 23.23 -1.95
CA ALA A 15 -3.24 24.19 -3.03
C ALA A 15 -2.75 25.52 -2.43
N GLU A 16 -1.54 25.94 -2.81
CA GLU A 16 -0.98 27.24 -2.45
C GLU A 16 -1.96 28.35 -2.86
N GLY A 17 -2.53 29.05 -1.88
CA GLY A 17 -3.38 30.23 -2.13
C GLY A 17 -4.89 30.04 -1.91
N THR A 18 -5.36 28.87 -1.48
CA THR A 18 -6.77 28.75 -1.04
C THR A 18 -6.87 29.07 0.45
N GLU A 19 -7.08 30.34 0.78
CA GLU A 19 -7.40 30.78 2.13
C GLU A 19 -8.67 30.06 2.63
N MET A 20 -8.52 29.32 3.74
CA MET A 20 -9.63 28.84 4.59
C MET A 20 -10.72 27.98 3.93
N ARG A 21 -10.35 27.02 3.06
CA ARG A 21 -11.19 25.81 3.00
C ARG A 21 -10.73 24.87 4.10
N GLU A 22 -11.62 24.65 5.06
CA GLU A 22 -11.46 23.74 6.21
C GLU A 22 -10.60 22.54 5.82
N MET A 23 -9.40 22.48 6.38
CA MET A 23 -8.52 21.33 6.18
C MET A 23 -9.19 20.16 6.85
N TRP A 24 -9.44 19.09 6.11
CA TRP A 24 -10.04 17.87 6.62
C TRP A 24 -9.20 16.66 6.22
N ARG A 25 -9.33 15.59 6.99
CA ARG A 25 -8.74 14.29 6.72
C ARG A 25 -9.82 13.23 6.89
N ALA A 26 -9.95 12.34 5.90
CA ALA A 26 -10.82 11.18 6.02
C ALA A 26 -10.03 9.92 6.35
N HIS A 27 -10.54 9.13 7.29
CA HIS A 27 -9.99 7.84 7.72
C HIS A 27 -10.93 6.73 7.24
N LEU A 28 -10.46 5.88 6.35
CA LEU A 28 -11.19 4.73 5.84
C LEU A 28 -10.58 3.47 6.43
N HIS A 29 -11.37 2.72 7.19
CA HIS A 29 -10.99 1.41 7.67
C HIS A 29 -11.35 0.36 6.63
N LEU A 30 -10.35 -0.36 6.15
CA LEU A 30 -10.51 -1.43 5.17
C LEU A 30 -10.44 -2.79 5.88
N VAL A 31 -11.45 -3.63 5.64
CA VAL A 31 -11.52 -5.02 6.07
C VAL A 31 -11.82 -5.87 4.85
N GLU A 32 -10.95 -6.82 4.55
CA GLU A 32 -11.00 -7.68 3.38
C GLU A 32 -11.12 -6.92 2.05
N GLY A 33 -10.52 -5.74 1.96
CA GLY A 33 -10.62 -4.86 0.79
C GLY A 33 -11.95 -4.10 0.67
N HIS A 34 -12.83 -4.14 1.68
CA HIS A 34 -14.06 -3.36 1.74
C HIS A 34 -13.94 -2.27 2.80
N VAL A 35 -14.57 -1.11 2.59
CA VAL A 35 -14.61 -0.06 3.61
C VAL A 35 -15.59 -0.46 4.71
N ALA A 36 -15.08 -0.78 5.89
CA ALA A 36 -15.86 -1.15 7.06
C ALA A 36 -16.35 0.07 7.86
N ALA A 37 -15.56 1.15 7.88
CA ALA A 37 -15.93 2.42 8.51
C ALA A 37 -15.24 3.58 7.80
N CYS A 38 -15.88 4.76 7.81
CA CYS A 38 -15.34 5.97 7.23
C CYS A 38 -15.59 7.16 8.17
N HIS A 39 -14.58 7.94 8.47
CA HIS A 39 -14.71 9.10 9.36
C HIS A 39 -14.01 10.30 8.74
N VAL A 40 -14.66 11.47 8.72
CA VAL A 40 -14.02 12.72 8.28
C VAL A 40 -13.78 13.58 9.51
N PHE A 41 -12.56 14.05 9.67
CA PHE A 41 -12.14 14.91 10.78
C PHE A 41 -11.70 16.27 10.25
N SER A 42 -12.01 17.32 11.01
CA SER A 42 -11.37 18.63 10.85
C SER A 42 -9.92 18.52 11.31
N LEU A 43 -8.97 18.95 10.49
CA LEU A 43 -7.56 19.04 10.88
C LEU A 43 -7.28 20.26 11.77
N VAL A 44 -8.23 21.18 11.89
CA VAL A 44 -8.09 22.38 12.74
C VAL A 44 -8.39 22.01 14.19
N ASP A 45 -9.51 21.32 14.42
CA ASP A 45 -10.02 21.06 15.77
C ASP A 45 -10.02 19.57 16.16
N GLU A 46 -9.57 18.69 15.25
CA GLU A 46 -9.64 17.22 15.38
C GLU A 46 -11.07 16.67 15.62
N ARG A 47 -12.08 17.50 15.39
CA ARG A 47 -13.48 17.12 15.58
C ARG A 47 -13.96 16.28 14.41
N LYS A 48 -14.70 15.23 14.71
CA LYS A 48 -15.39 14.41 13.72
C LYS A 48 -16.49 15.25 13.05
N LEU A 49 -16.37 15.48 11.75
CA LEU A 49 -17.33 16.20 10.93
C LEU A 49 -18.42 15.27 10.41
N LEU A 50 -18.02 14.09 9.88
CA LEU A 50 -18.93 13.12 9.25
C LEU A 50 -18.54 11.69 9.64
N SER A 51 -19.50 10.77 9.62
CA SER A 51 -19.27 9.33 9.83
C SER A 51 -19.99 8.43 8.84
N ASP A 52 -19.41 7.27 8.60
CA ASP A 52 -19.91 6.13 7.84
C ASP A 52 -20.46 6.52 6.46
N ASP A 53 -21.73 6.21 6.19
CA ASP A 53 -22.38 6.44 4.90
C ASP A 53 -22.43 7.91 4.48
N GLU A 54 -22.49 8.83 5.45
CA GLU A 54 -22.48 10.27 5.17
C GLU A 54 -21.10 10.71 4.70
N ALA A 55 -20.06 10.25 5.38
CA ALA A 55 -18.67 10.49 5.01
C ALA A 55 -18.36 9.93 3.61
N LEU A 56 -18.83 8.70 3.31
CA LEU A 56 -18.63 8.06 2.00
C LEU A 56 -19.34 8.81 0.87
N ARG A 57 -20.60 9.19 1.04
CA ARG A 57 -21.34 9.97 0.03
C ARG A 57 -20.71 11.34 -0.20
N TRP A 58 -20.27 11.98 0.88
CA TRP A 58 -19.58 13.26 0.79
C TRP A 58 -18.25 13.14 0.04
N LEU A 59 -17.42 12.14 0.36
CA LEU A 59 -16.18 11.83 -0.37
C LEU A 59 -16.43 11.52 -1.85
N ALA A 60 -17.47 10.75 -2.16
CA ALA A 60 -17.84 10.46 -3.55
C ALA A 60 -18.20 11.73 -4.34
N GLY A 61 -18.78 12.75 -3.66
CA GLY A 61 -19.07 14.06 -4.24
C GLY A 61 -17.84 14.88 -4.63
N TRP A 62 -16.65 14.57 -4.10
CA TRP A 62 -15.41 15.25 -4.49
C TRP A 62 -14.88 14.82 -5.87
N GLY A 63 -15.34 13.68 -6.42
CA GLY A 63 -15.08 13.26 -7.80
C GLY A 63 -13.60 13.02 -8.16
N GLN A 64 -13.22 13.31 -9.41
CA GLN A 64 -11.84 13.18 -9.95
C GLN A 64 -10.87 14.27 -9.45
N ARG A 65 -11.26 15.07 -8.44
CA ARG A 65 -10.32 16.02 -7.85
C ARG A 65 -9.11 15.24 -7.32
N GLU A 66 -7.94 15.85 -7.41
CA GLU A 66 -6.69 15.26 -6.95
C GLU A 66 -6.76 15.07 -5.43
N LEU A 67 -7.32 13.96 -4.96
CA LEU A 67 -7.28 13.57 -3.56
C LEU A 67 -5.92 12.91 -3.30
N ALA A 68 -5.26 13.29 -2.22
CA ALA A 68 -4.04 12.65 -1.77
C ALA A 68 -4.42 11.41 -0.96
N TRP A 69 -4.06 10.23 -1.46
CA TRP A 69 -4.30 8.95 -0.79
C TRP A 69 -3.01 8.47 -0.15
N SER A 70 -3.05 8.17 1.15
CA SER A 70 -1.99 7.44 1.84
C SER A 70 -2.55 6.21 2.53
N LEU A 71 -1.84 5.09 2.40
CA LEU A 71 -2.23 3.82 3.01
C LEU A 71 -1.23 3.51 4.12
N GLU A 72 -1.69 3.48 5.37
CA GLU A 72 -0.93 2.83 6.44
C GLU A 72 -1.29 1.35 6.43
N VAL A 73 -0.39 0.57 5.87
CA VAL A 73 -0.46 -0.88 5.99
C VAL A 73 -0.15 -1.19 7.44
N PHE A 74 -1.15 -1.63 8.20
CA PHE A 74 -0.89 -2.23 9.49
C PHE A 74 -0.08 -3.48 9.24
N THR A 75 1.23 -3.42 9.45
CA THR A 75 1.94 -4.62 9.84
C THR A 75 1.32 -5.00 11.16
N LEU A 76 0.40 -5.97 11.13
CA LEU A 76 -0.06 -6.62 12.34
C LEU A 76 1.22 -7.10 13.01
N HIS A 77 1.74 -6.33 13.94
CA HIS A 77 2.78 -6.77 14.85
C HIS A 77 2.08 -7.92 15.56
N LYS A 78 2.32 -9.13 15.04
CA LYS A 78 1.87 -10.38 15.62
C LYS A 78 2.29 -10.27 17.06
N THR A 79 1.34 -9.89 17.91
CA THR A 79 1.56 -9.70 19.32
C THR A 79 1.98 -11.08 19.76
N ALA A 80 3.28 -11.27 19.97
CA ALA A 80 3.78 -12.52 20.50
C ALA A 80 2.95 -12.77 21.76
N PRO A 81 2.36 -13.97 21.91
CA PRO A 81 1.56 -14.27 23.08
C PRO A 81 2.41 -13.93 24.29
N ARG A 82 1.99 -12.90 25.02
CA ARG A 82 2.61 -12.50 26.28
C ARG A 82 2.66 -13.76 27.14
N PRO A 83 3.84 -14.25 27.56
CA PRO A 83 3.88 -15.38 28.47
C PRO A 83 3.07 -14.99 29.70
N ALA A 84 2.03 -15.77 29.97
CA ALA A 84 1.15 -15.56 31.10
C ALA A 84 2.02 -15.52 32.38
N PRO A 85 1.83 -14.53 33.27
CA PRO A 85 2.36 -14.66 34.62
C PRO A 85 1.73 -15.93 35.23
N ALA A 86 2.60 -16.85 35.64
CA ALA A 86 2.22 -18.08 36.30
C ALA A 86 1.69 -17.74 37.70
N ASP A 87 0.38 -17.56 37.81
CA ASP A 87 -0.32 -17.64 39.09
C ASP A 87 -1.42 -18.70 39.02
N PRO A 88 -1.58 -19.51 40.07
CA PRO A 88 -2.37 -20.72 40.06
C PRO A 88 -3.88 -20.43 40.11
N LEU A 89 -4.61 -20.96 39.13
CA LEU A 89 -6.07 -20.99 39.12
C LEU A 89 -6.63 -21.94 40.20
N PRO A 90 -7.73 -21.59 40.87
CA PRO A 90 -8.60 -22.55 41.56
C PRO A 90 -9.44 -23.38 40.57
N PRO A 91 -9.95 -24.55 40.99
CA PRO A 91 -10.44 -25.60 40.09
C PRO A 91 -11.78 -25.26 39.39
N PRO A 92 -12.04 -25.86 38.20
CA PRO A 92 -13.25 -25.62 37.44
C PRO A 92 -14.44 -26.38 38.02
N ARG A 93 -15.55 -25.68 38.26
CA ARG A 93 -16.84 -26.32 38.50
C ARG A 93 -17.43 -26.78 37.17
N HIS A 94 -17.52 -28.10 37.03
CA HIS A 94 -18.27 -28.78 35.99
C HIS A 94 -19.74 -28.33 35.97
N VAL A 95 -20.21 -27.83 34.84
CA VAL A 95 -21.62 -27.89 34.45
C VAL A 95 -21.68 -28.30 32.98
N ALA A 96 -22.27 -29.46 32.73
CA ALA A 96 -22.69 -29.97 31.43
C ALA A 96 -23.91 -30.89 31.67
N PRO A 97 -24.72 -31.24 30.66
CA PRO A 97 -25.05 -30.56 29.40
C PRO A 97 -26.58 -30.56 29.14
N ALA A 98 -27.05 -29.97 28.03
CA ALA A 98 -28.31 -30.36 27.41
C ALA A 98 -28.17 -30.47 25.88
N GLN A 99 -28.49 -31.67 25.39
CA GLN A 99 -28.49 -32.08 23.98
C GLN A 99 -29.75 -31.61 23.23
N ARG A 100 -29.62 -31.36 21.92
CA ARG A 100 -30.57 -31.78 20.86
C ARG A 100 -29.94 -31.49 19.48
N VAL A 101 -29.45 -32.48 18.73
CA VAL A 101 -30.11 -33.53 17.91
C VAL A 101 -30.56 -33.00 16.53
N SER A 102 -29.97 -33.63 15.49
CA SER A 102 -30.50 -33.87 14.11
C SER A 102 -30.62 -32.66 13.16
N GLN A 103 -30.32 -32.71 11.85
CA GLN A 103 -30.08 -33.79 10.88
C GLN A 103 -29.51 -33.20 9.55
N PRO A 104 -29.14 -34.03 8.55
CA PRO A 104 -28.29 -33.68 7.40
C PRO A 104 -29.06 -33.41 6.09
N ALA A 105 -28.37 -32.88 5.08
CA ALA A 105 -28.69 -33.13 3.68
C ALA A 105 -27.42 -33.16 2.82
N ASN A 106 -27.11 -34.35 2.30
CA ASN A 106 -26.27 -34.59 1.14
C ASN A 106 -26.94 -34.01 -0.12
N LEU A 107 -26.14 -33.56 -1.10
CA LEU A 107 -26.38 -33.82 -2.53
C LEU A 107 -25.05 -33.75 -3.32
N PRO A 108 -24.84 -34.57 -4.38
CA PRO A 108 -23.56 -34.75 -5.07
C PRO A 108 -23.49 -34.19 -6.52
N ASN A 109 -22.25 -33.98 -6.99
CA ASN A 109 -21.70 -34.18 -8.36
C ASN A 109 -22.21 -33.33 -9.56
N PRO A 110 -21.60 -33.40 -10.79
CA PRO A 110 -20.21 -33.63 -11.21
C PRO A 110 -19.68 -32.67 -12.32
N ALA A 111 -18.35 -32.69 -12.52
CA ALA A 111 -17.55 -32.60 -13.77
C ALA A 111 -17.80 -31.53 -14.88
N ARG A 112 -16.69 -30.90 -15.33
CA ARG A 112 -16.29 -30.68 -16.75
C ARG A 112 -14.83 -30.14 -16.75
N TYR A 113 -13.82 -31.00 -16.93
CA TYR A 113 -13.15 -31.30 -18.21
C TYR A 113 -12.93 -30.08 -19.13
N GLY A 114 -11.65 -29.70 -19.31
CA GLY A 114 -11.24 -28.64 -20.23
C GLY A 114 -9.75 -28.27 -20.16
N SER A 115 -8.87 -29.18 -20.52
CA SER A 115 -7.55 -28.90 -21.13
C SER A 115 -7.45 -29.84 -22.34
N PRO A 116 -6.61 -29.65 -23.39
CA PRO A 116 -5.34 -28.90 -23.46
C PRO A 116 -5.16 -28.18 -24.85
N PRO A 117 -4.00 -28.24 -25.53
CA PRO A 117 -2.85 -27.32 -25.50
C PRO A 117 -2.64 -26.59 -26.84
N HIS A 118 -1.72 -25.61 -26.93
CA HIS A 118 -0.83 -25.47 -28.10
C HIS A 118 0.40 -24.63 -27.75
N HIS A 119 1.56 -25.29 -27.85
CA HIS A 119 2.87 -24.70 -28.00
C HIS A 119 2.88 -23.70 -29.17
N VAL A 120 3.44 -22.52 -28.94
CA VAL A 120 4.26 -21.87 -29.98
C VAL A 120 5.62 -21.62 -29.35
N ALA A 121 6.60 -22.32 -29.92
CA ALA A 121 8.01 -22.12 -29.69
C ALA A 121 8.36 -20.65 -29.87
N GLN A 122 8.92 -20.02 -28.84
CA GLN A 122 9.70 -18.80 -29.03
C GLN A 122 11.17 -19.20 -29.23
N PRO A 123 11.83 -18.65 -30.26
CA PRO A 123 13.18 -19.02 -30.63
C PRO A 123 14.18 -18.57 -29.58
N GLU A 124 14.97 -19.54 -29.13
CA GLU A 124 16.25 -19.33 -28.46
C GLU A 124 17.23 -18.70 -29.46
N GLY A 125 17.50 -17.42 -29.27
CA GLY A 125 18.54 -16.71 -30.00
C GLY A 125 18.49 -15.23 -29.67
N LEU A 126 19.57 -14.70 -29.11
CA LEU A 126 19.83 -13.27 -28.77
C LEU A 126 19.60 -12.82 -27.31
N LEU A 127 19.67 -13.71 -26.30
CA LEU A 127 19.71 -13.31 -24.88
C LEU A 127 21.12 -12.97 -24.38
N GLN A 128 21.81 -11.99 -24.96
CA GLN A 128 23.05 -11.51 -24.33
C GLN A 128 23.40 -10.02 -24.54
N LEU A 129 22.40 -9.15 -24.73
CA LEU A 129 22.63 -7.69 -24.67
C LEU A 129 21.50 -6.88 -23.98
N ALA A 130 20.46 -7.52 -23.43
CA ALA A 130 19.31 -6.83 -22.85
C ALA A 130 19.43 -6.56 -21.33
N ARG A 131 20.64 -6.40 -20.79
CA ARG A 131 20.85 -6.29 -19.32
C ARG A 131 20.76 -4.86 -18.76
N GLN A 132 20.40 -3.84 -19.55
CA GLN A 132 20.59 -2.44 -19.13
C GLN A 132 19.37 -1.51 -19.16
N ASN A 133 18.16 -1.97 -19.48
CA ASN A 133 17.04 -1.06 -19.73
C ASN A 133 15.87 -1.16 -18.74
N THR A 134 16.02 -1.81 -17.59
CA THR A 134 14.93 -1.74 -16.59
C THR A 134 14.92 -0.36 -15.93
N PRO A 135 13.81 0.39 -16.06
CA PRO A 135 13.71 1.70 -15.44
C PRO A 135 13.70 1.54 -13.91
N PRO A 136 14.50 2.33 -13.17
CA PRO A 136 14.54 2.22 -11.73
C PRO A 136 13.17 2.50 -11.11
N GLN A 137 12.76 1.69 -10.14
CA GLN A 137 11.47 1.77 -9.44
C GLN A 137 11.69 2.08 -7.95
N ARG A 138 10.84 2.93 -7.35
CA ARG A 138 10.87 3.14 -5.89
C ARG A 138 10.26 1.92 -5.19
N ILE A 139 10.95 1.42 -4.17
CA ILE A 139 10.49 0.24 -3.40
C ILE A 139 9.63 0.68 -2.21
N VAL A 140 9.99 1.78 -1.57
CA VAL A 140 9.37 2.25 -0.32
C VAL A 140 9.23 3.77 -0.40
N GLN A 141 8.16 4.32 0.16
CA GLN A 141 8.16 5.75 0.54
C GLN A 141 9.26 5.92 1.61
N ALA A 142 10.42 6.42 1.20
CA ALA A 142 11.49 6.74 2.13
C ALA A 142 10.99 7.77 3.15
N GLU A 143 11.34 7.56 4.42
CA GLU A 143 10.94 8.45 5.52
C GLU A 143 11.42 9.88 5.25
N GLN A 144 10.56 10.89 5.46
CA GLN A 144 10.83 12.28 5.08
C GLN A 144 12.12 12.82 5.75
N SER A 145 12.40 12.38 6.97
CA SER A 145 13.61 12.67 7.74
C SER A 145 14.88 12.18 7.02
N LEU A 146 14.81 10.98 6.43
CA LEU A 146 15.89 10.34 5.71
C LEU A 146 16.11 10.99 4.33
N ILE A 147 15.03 11.42 3.65
CA ILE A 147 15.12 12.18 2.40
C ILE A 147 15.78 13.54 2.63
N SER A 148 15.50 14.18 3.77
CA SER A 148 15.99 15.52 4.11
C SER A 148 17.51 15.55 4.30
N SER A 149 18.09 14.46 4.82
CA SER A 149 19.54 14.33 5.03
C SER A 149 20.33 14.06 3.75
N TRP A 150 19.65 13.67 2.65
CA TRP A 150 20.32 13.39 1.38
C TRP A 150 20.82 14.66 0.68
N PRO A 151 21.95 14.58 -0.05
CA PRO A 151 22.40 15.66 -0.92
C PRO A 151 21.33 16.04 -1.95
N ARG A 152 21.34 17.31 -2.40
CA ARG A 152 20.34 17.83 -3.36
C ARG A 152 20.22 16.97 -4.62
N LYS A 153 21.34 16.47 -5.14
CA LYS A 153 21.38 15.60 -6.33
C LYS A 153 20.59 14.31 -6.11
N HIS A 154 20.79 13.63 -4.98
CA HIS A 154 20.06 12.42 -4.60
C HIS A 154 18.56 12.64 -4.52
N ARG A 155 18.14 13.73 -3.88
CA ARG A 155 16.71 14.09 -3.79
C ARG A 155 16.09 14.31 -5.17
N GLN A 156 16.79 15.01 -6.05
CA GLN A 156 16.34 15.28 -7.42
C GLN A 156 16.21 14.00 -8.25
N VAL A 157 17.22 13.11 -8.19
CA VAL A 157 17.18 11.82 -8.89
C VAL A 157 16.06 10.96 -8.31
N PHE A 158 15.97 10.82 -6.99
CA PHE A 158 14.92 10.05 -6.33
C PHE A 158 13.51 10.54 -6.71
N ALA A 159 13.29 11.85 -6.73
CA ALA A 159 12.01 12.47 -7.11
C ALA A 159 11.60 12.17 -8.57
N LEU A 160 12.55 11.84 -9.45
CA LEU A 160 12.29 11.50 -10.86
C LEU A 160 12.24 9.99 -11.13
N VAL A 161 12.68 9.16 -10.18
CA VAL A 161 12.61 7.70 -10.30
C VAL A 161 11.16 7.28 -10.06
N ASP A 162 10.44 6.97 -11.14
CA ASP A 162 9.01 6.61 -11.13
C ASP A 162 8.73 5.23 -11.74
N GLY A 163 9.77 4.48 -12.11
CA GLY A 163 9.64 3.20 -12.82
C GLY A 163 9.26 3.30 -14.29
N LYS A 164 9.14 4.52 -14.84
CA LYS A 164 8.82 4.75 -16.25
C LYS A 164 9.98 5.41 -16.99
N ARG A 165 10.75 6.25 -16.30
CA ARG A 165 11.87 7.00 -16.90
C ARG A 165 13.17 6.21 -16.87
N SER A 166 13.87 6.21 -17.99
CA SER A 166 15.23 5.67 -18.08
C SER A 166 16.25 6.63 -17.47
N VAL A 167 17.42 6.12 -17.09
CA VAL A 167 18.53 6.92 -16.55
C VAL A 167 18.93 8.06 -17.50
N ARG A 168 19.00 7.78 -18.81
CA ARG A 168 19.29 8.79 -19.83
C ARG A 168 18.27 9.92 -19.83
N HIS A 169 16.99 9.59 -19.72
CA HIS A 169 15.93 10.59 -19.70
C HIS A 169 15.99 11.47 -18.44
N ILE A 170 16.28 10.87 -17.28
CA ILE A 170 16.51 11.60 -16.02
C ILE A 170 17.72 12.53 -16.15
N ALA A 171 18.82 12.04 -16.75
CA ALA A 171 20.03 12.83 -17.00
C ALA A 171 19.75 14.05 -17.89
N THR A 172 18.95 13.88 -18.94
CA THR A 172 18.51 14.99 -19.80
C THR A 172 17.74 16.06 -19.03
N ILE A 173 16.80 15.66 -18.16
CA ILE A 173 16.00 16.60 -17.35
C ILE A 173 16.87 17.38 -16.37
N LEU A 174 17.80 16.69 -15.71
CA LEU A 174 18.69 17.29 -14.71
C LEU A 174 19.90 18.03 -15.32
N LYS A 175 20.07 17.95 -16.65
CA LYS A 175 21.25 18.44 -17.38
C LYS A 175 22.56 17.89 -16.79
N LEU A 176 22.55 16.59 -16.46
CA LEU A 176 23.69 15.84 -15.92
C LEU A 176 24.18 14.79 -16.92
N SER A 177 25.39 14.26 -16.70
CA SER A 177 25.85 13.11 -17.46
C SER A 177 25.09 11.84 -17.03
N PRO A 178 24.82 10.88 -17.93
CA PRO A 178 24.21 9.61 -17.55
C PRO A 178 25.03 8.85 -16.50
N ALA A 179 26.37 8.95 -16.57
CA ALA A 179 27.27 8.32 -15.61
C ALA A 179 27.05 8.85 -14.18
N ASP A 180 26.91 10.16 -14.01
CA ASP A 180 26.65 10.77 -12.69
C ASP A 180 25.30 10.29 -12.12
N VAL A 181 24.27 10.18 -12.98
CA VAL A 181 22.96 9.69 -12.55
C VAL A 181 23.02 8.20 -12.18
N GLU A 182 23.79 7.39 -12.91
CA GLU A 182 24.00 5.97 -12.54
C GLU A 182 24.68 5.81 -11.18
N VAL A 183 25.69 6.63 -10.88
CA VAL A 183 26.35 6.63 -9.55
C VAL A 183 25.32 6.91 -8.45
N VAL A 184 24.51 7.96 -8.61
CA VAL A 184 23.47 8.32 -7.63
C VAL A 184 22.40 7.23 -7.50
N VAL A 185 21.97 6.62 -8.61
CA VAL A 185 21.00 5.52 -8.58
C VAL A 185 21.57 4.31 -7.85
N ASN A 186 22.84 3.96 -8.05
CA ASN A 186 23.48 2.84 -7.36
C ASN A 186 23.64 3.10 -5.84
N GLU A 187 23.93 4.35 -5.45
CA GLU A 187 23.96 4.75 -4.04
C GLU A 187 22.56 4.64 -3.41
N LEU A 188 21.52 5.14 -4.08
CA LEU A 188 20.13 5.00 -3.62
C LEU A 188 19.65 3.53 -3.58
N GLN A 189 20.17 2.67 -4.46
CA GLN A 189 19.95 1.22 -4.38
C GLN A 189 20.61 0.59 -3.16
N SER A 190 21.83 1.02 -2.85
CA SER A 190 22.57 0.56 -1.67
C SER A 190 21.86 0.96 -0.38
N LEU A 191 21.15 2.09 -0.40
CA LEU A 191 20.26 2.54 0.68
C LEU A 191 18.91 1.80 0.73
N GLY A 192 18.62 0.91 -0.23
CA GLY A 192 17.39 0.12 -0.26
C GLY A 192 16.13 0.88 -0.68
N VAL A 193 16.25 2.12 -1.17
CA VAL A 193 15.09 2.96 -1.50
C VAL A 193 14.62 2.81 -2.97
N ILE A 194 15.47 2.29 -3.85
CA ILE A 194 15.20 2.08 -5.28
C ILE A 194 15.59 0.64 -5.67
N ARG A 195 14.88 0.04 -6.63
CA ARG A 195 15.22 -1.21 -7.34
C ARG A 195 15.45 -0.95 -8.82
N LYS A 196 16.27 -1.78 -9.47
CA LYS A 196 16.32 -1.92 -10.94
C LYS A 196 15.56 -3.17 -11.37
#